data_AF-A0A7J4Q9K7-F1
#
_entry.id   AF-A0A7J4Q9K7-F1
#
_cell.length_a   1.000
_cell.length_b   1.000
_cell.length_c   1.000
_cell.angle_alpha   90.00
_cell.angle_beta   90.00
_cell.angle_gamma   90.00
#
_symmetry.space_group_name_H-M   'P 1'
#
loop_
_entity.id
_entity.type
_entity.pdbx_description
1 polymer ?
#
loop_
_entity_poly.entity_id
_entity_poly.type
_entity_poly.pdbx_seq_one_letter_code
_entity_poly.pdbx_strand_id
1 'polypeptide(L)'
;MIKRGCIFALVFAVLLMLLQSVLATDCIINSYKQCNAGNPWWYDSCGTPLRVAEYCGWNQVCSEGACVLSCGNGVCDSGETCSGCSQDCGCGQYQRCMLGNCETYCGNGQCDGSENCGTCWSDCRCSDYERCSYNRCETFCGNGRCDSNENCMSCNGDCRCSSAEECAPGTGKADQRGCASLCGNGKKDFGEDCTSCAADAGCGTSTYCFNGQCVDCIKDEHCTTRDTPTGEFSCAPDFRATLEKVVRKAGVCTDHKCSGEESTTTKPGKSCGDKLCQENHCGCDEGFQACLKTGKCEKVSSLEDGSNCGCYFQCESNYCNRESKCMRALNTILSSEKNIISAMEETTVTISADNTLESDIPTKLTLNIDTGASMSGIIGGADCTGNQCTGGQITVPAKGRTSVEVKIQGQSAGKVKLTSVITPVIEGTEYPKTEEIFITVIDTADGKCTEGESSQNACVDCGCPADTGLYSYKCEMEKNACDKNVAWWLYVVIGIAVLVIVLIYFGATKGKAVYARLAAERERAQAEKEKAEKEEKAKEDADRRKVVKALYKLKLDSANPPSVQEIIKKLDMDADDDIIEEEYEQMLRRMEKKPRAVESKAGPAVKSPLFCTKCGTRLKAGVKFCTKCGSTVKER
;
A
#
# COMPACT_ATOMS: atom_id res chain seq x y z
N MET A 1 -5.63 -13.56 -85.77
CA MET A 1 -6.31 -14.26 -84.66
C MET A 1 -5.47 -15.37 -84.00
N ILE A 2 -4.38 -15.87 -84.62
CA ILE A 2 -3.58 -16.99 -84.07
C ILE A 2 -2.66 -16.59 -82.89
N LYS A 3 -2.25 -15.32 -82.74
CA LYS A 3 -1.37 -14.89 -81.64
C LYS A 3 -2.02 -14.70 -80.26
N ARG A 4 -3.36 -14.65 -80.16
CA ARG A 4 -4.06 -14.49 -78.87
C ARG A 4 -4.41 -15.82 -78.18
N GLY A 5 -4.46 -16.91 -78.95
CA GLY A 5 -4.70 -18.25 -78.40
C GLY A 5 -3.51 -18.81 -77.62
N CYS A 6 -2.28 -18.53 -78.05
CA CYS A 6 -1.07 -19.03 -77.37
C CYS A 6 -0.88 -18.45 -75.96
N ILE A 7 -1.23 -17.19 -75.73
CA ILE A 7 -1.04 -16.55 -74.41
C ILE A 7 -2.08 -17.07 -73.41
N PHE A 8 -3.33 -17.26 -73.83
CA PHE A 8 -4.36 -17.85 -72.97
C PHE A 8 -4.07 -19.31 -72.64
N ALA A 9 -3.54 -20.09 -73.58
CA ALA A 9 -3.16 -21.48 -73.33
C ALA A 9 -1.96 -21.59 -72.36
N LEU A 10 -0.97 -20.70 -72.46
CA LEU A 10 0.19 -20.67 -71.56
C LEU A 10 -0.20 -20.27 -70.13
N VAL A 11 -1.07 -19.26 -69.99
CA VAL A 11 -1.56 -18.83 -68.67
C VAL A 11 -2.44 -19.92 -68.04
N PHE A 12 -3.30 -20.57 -68.83
CA PHE A 12 -4.15 -21.66 -68.32
C PHE A 12 -3.33 -22.91 -67.94
N ALA A 13 -2.27 -23.24 -68.68
CA ALA A 13 -1.38 -24.35 -68.36
C ALA A 13 -0.53 -24.10 -67.10
N VAL A 14 -0.04 -22.87 -66.90
CA VAL A 14 0.67 -22.49 -65.67
C VAL A 14 -0.28 -22.47 -64.47
N LEU A 15 -1.53 -22.02 -64.64
CA LEU A 15 -2.55 -22.06 -63.59
C LEU A 15 -2.96 -23.50 -63.24
N LEU A 16 -3.03 -24.40 -64.23
CA LEU A 16 -3.33 -25.83 -64.00
C LEU A 16 -2.18 -26.56 -63.31
N MET A 17 -0.92 -26.25 -63.66
CA MET A 17 0.26 -26.84 -63.00
C MET A 17 0.40 -26.36 -61.54
N LEU A 18 0.01 -25.11 -61.23
CA LEU A 18 -0.02 -24.62 -59.85
C LEU A 18 -1.21 -25.17 -59.04
N LEU A 19 -2.30 -25.60 -59.69
CA LEU A 19 -3.44 -26.23 -59.01
C LEU A 19 -3.21 -27.72 -58.69
N GLN A 20 -2.34 -28.41 -59.43
CA GLN A 20 -2.10 -29.86 -59.24
C GLN A 20 -1.11 -30.20 -58.13
N SER A 21 -0.41 -29.22 -57.54
CA SER A 21 0.49 -29.41 -56.40
C SER A 21 -0.18 -29.28 -55.02
N VAL A 22 -1.51 -29.14 -54.94
CA VAL A 22 -2.28 -28.95 -53.68
C VAL A 22 -3.17 -30.17 -53.34
N LEU A 23 -2.91 -31.34 -53.95
CA LEU A 23 -3.62 -32.58 -53.64
C LEU A 23 -2.67 -33.71 -53.20
N ALA A 24 -1.57 -33.36 -52.53
CA ALA A 24 -1.10 -34.25 -51.49
C ALA A 24 -2.15 -34.18 -50.38
N THR A 25 -2.68 -35.31 -49.95
CA THR A 25 -3.42 -35.38 -48.68
C THR A 25 -2.47 -34.88 -47.60
N ASP A 26 -2.54 -33.58 -47.33
CA ASP A 26 -1.67 -32.92 -46.38
C ASP A 26 -1.93 -33.57 -45.03
N CYS A 27 -0.92 -34.29 -44.54
CA CYS A 27 -0.97 -34.86 -43.20
C CYS A 27 -1.13 -33.69 -42.24
N ILE A 28 -2.17 -33.72 -41.41
CA ILE A 28 -2.42 -32.69 -40.40
C ILE A 28 -1.31 -32.83 -39.37
N ILE A 29 -0.42 -31.83 -39.31
CA ILE A 29 0.65 -31.77 -38.31
C ILE A 29 0.06 -31.71 -36.89
N ASN A 30 0.65 -32.46 -35.96
CA ASN A 30 0.19 -32.57 -34.56
C ASN A 30 -1.26 -33.10 -34.41
N SER A 31 -1.65 -34.09 -35.21
CA SER A 31 -2.98 -34.68 -35.19
C SER A 31 -3.31 -35.41 -33.88
N TYR A 32 -2.35 -36.13 -33.30
CA TYR A 32 -2.54 -36.82 -32.02
C TYR A 32 -1.21 -36.97 -31.26
N LYS A 33 -1.31 -37.23 -29.94
CA LYS A 33 -0.16 -37.53 -29.09
C LYS A 33 -0.09 -39.02 -28.79
N GLN A 34 1.12 -39.57 -28.75
CA GLN A 34 1.35 -40.93 -28.30
C GLN A 34 2.72 -41.03 -27.62
N CYS A 35 2.82 -41.90 -26.61
CA CYS A 35 4.05 -42.11 -25.86
C CYS A 35 5.10 -42.85 -26.68
N ASN A 36 6.29 -42.25 -26.83
CA ASN A 36 7.44 -42.87 -27.48
C ASN A 36 8.73 -42.48 -26.73
N ALA A 37 9.55 -43.47 -26.39
CA ALA A 37 10.78 -43.30 -25.62
C ALA A 37 10.59 -42.51 -24.31
N GLY A 38 9.53 -42.83 -23.56
CA GLY A 38 9.26 -42.24 -22.23
C GLY A 38 8.64 -40.84 -22.24
N ASN A 39 8.49 -40.21 -23.41
CA ASN A 39 7.91 -38.88 -23.56
C ASN A 39 6.70 -38.91 -24.51
N PRO A 40 5.72 -37.99 -24.38
CA PRO A 40 4.68 -37.82 -25.39
C PRO A 40 5.26 -37.19 -26.67
N TRP A 41 4.98 -37.78 -27.82
CA TRP A 41 5.36 -37.24 -29.14
C TRP A 41 4.11 -36.81 -29.91
N TRP A 42 4.25 -35.74 -30.70
CA TRP A 42 3.26 -35.39 -31.70
C TRP A 42 3.41 -36.29 -32.92
N TYR A 43 2.28 -36.79 -33.42
CA TYR A 43 2.19 -37.52 -34.68
C TYR A 43 1.36 -36.71 -35.68
N ASP A 44 1.72 -36.76 -36.95
CA ASP A 44 0.83 -36.28 -38.01
C ASP A 44 -0.36 -37.25 -38.21
N SER A 45 -1.38 -36.83 -38.98
CA SER A 45 -2.53 -37.70 -39.28
C SER A 45 -2.18 -38.94 -40.12
N CYS A 46 -0.93 -39.06 -40.56
CA CYS A 46 -0.40 -40.18 -41.32
C CYS A 46 0.42 -41.15 -40.45
N GLY A 47 0.55 -40.87 -39.15
CA GLY A 47 1.24 -41.71 -38.17
C GLY A 47 2.76 -41.50 -38.12
N THR A 48 3.29 -40.43 -38.73
CA THR A 48 4.72 -40.11 -38.65
C THR A 48 5.02 -39.37 -37.33
N PRO A 49 5.99 -39.84 -36.52
CA PRO A 49 6.42 -39.11 -35.33
C PRO A 49 7.11 -37.80 -35.75
N LEU A 50 6.68 -36.70 -35.16
CA LEU A 50 7.23 -35.36 -35.40
C LEU A 50 8.25 -35.03 -34.31
N ARG A 51 7.88 -34.14 -33.40
CA ARG A 51 8.71 -33.69 -32.27
C ARG A 51 8.12 -34.18 -30.96
N VAL A 52 8.96 -34.23 -29.93
CA VAL A 52 8.55 -34.39 -28.54
C VAL A 52 7.54 -33.28 -28.20
N ALA A 53 6.36 -33.68 -27.73
CA ALA A 53 5.29 -32.77 -27.32
C ALA A 53 5.60 -32.12 -25.97
N GLU A 54 6.18 -32.91 -25.07
CA GLU A 54 6.57 -32.52 -23.72
C GLU A 54 7.65 -33.51 -23.24
N TYR A 55 8.64 -33.04 -22.48
CA TYR A 55 9.60 -33.92 -21.83
C TYR A 55 9.10 -34.21 -20.43
N CYS A 56 8.82 -35.48 -20.14
CA CYS A 56 8.40 -35.92 -18.81
C CYS A 56 9.58 -35.74 -17.86
N GLY A 57 9.32 -35.10 -16.72
CA GLY A 57 10.29 -34.93 -15.66
C GLY A 57 10.73 -36.27 -15.07
N TRP A 58 11.80 -36.25 -14.28
CA TRP A 58 12.35 -37.42 -13.58
C TRP A 58 11.35 -38.21 -12.71
N ASN A 59 10.19 -37.63 -12.38
CA ASN A 59 9.10 -38.22 -11.58
C ASN A 59 7.78 -38.38 -12.38
N GLN A 60 7.85 -38.36 -13.71
CA GLN A 60 6.69 -38.49 -14.58
C GLN A 60 6.91 -39.62 -15.58
N VAL A 61 5.84 -40.36 -15.88
CA VAL A 61 5.81 -41.35 -16.95
C VAL A 61 4.83 -40.89 -18.02
N CYS A 62 5.14 -41.18 -19.29
CA CYS A 62 4.18 -40.94 -20.35
C CYS A 62 3.09 -42.02 -20.31
N SER A 63 1.86 -41.62 -20.04
CA SER A 63 0.66 -42.45 -20.18
C SER A 63 -0.39 -41.71 -20.99
N GLU A 64 -1.06 -42.42 -21.90
CA GLU A 64 -2.11 -41.88 -22.78
C GLU A 64 -1.73 -40.59 -23.55
N GLY A 65 -0.43 -40.42 -23.86
CA GLY A 65 0.06 -39.26 -24.62
C GLY A 65 0.24 -37.98 -23.79
N ALA A 66 0.27 -38.08 -22.46
CA ALA A 66 0.60 -36.99 -21.54
C ALA A 66 1.63 -37.44 -20.50
N CYS A 67 2.38 -36.49 -19.95
CA CYS A 67 3.21 -36.74 -18.78
C CYS A 67 2.31 -36.76 -17.55
N VAL A 68 2.13 -37.94 -16.97
CA VAL A 68 1.44 -38.10 -15.69
C VAL A 68 2.49 -38.28 -14.61
N LEU A 69 2.26 -37.65 -13.46
CA LEU A 69 3.09 -37.89 -12.28
C LEU A 69 2.95 -39.37 -11.91
N SER A 70 4.07 -40.06 -11.72
CA SER A 70 4.10 -41.40 -11.11
C SER A 70 3.86 -41.33 -9.59
N CYS A 71 3.09 -40.33 -9.14
CA CYS A 71 3.04 -39.84 -7.78
C CYS A 71 1.84 -38.91 -7.62
N GLY A 72 1.02 -39.13 -6.60
CA GLY A 72 -0.17 -38.35 -6.23
C GLY A 72 -1.52 -39.07 -6.39
N ASN A 73 -1.57 -40.40 -6.57
CA ASN A 73 -2.86 -41.12 -6.62
C ASN A 73 -3.35 -41.59 -5.23
N GLY A 74 -2.56 -41.36 -4.18
CA GLY A 74 -2.84 -41.75 -2.80
C GLY A 74 -2.61 -43.23 -2.49
N VAL A 75 -2.01 -44.00 -3.40
CA VAL A 75 -1.73 -45.44 -3.26
C VAL A 75 -0.29 -45.71 -3.70
N CYS A 76 0.53 -46.24 -2.80
CA CYS A 76 1.92 -46.59 -3.10
C CYS A 76 1.99 -47.79 -4.08
N ASP A 77 2.16 -47.50 -5.38
CA ASP A 77 2.13 -48.50 -6.45
C ASP A 77 3.45 -49.27 -6.61
N SER A 78 3.40 -50.42 -7.29
CA SER A 78 4.57 -51.28 -7.57
C SER A 78 5.62 -50.54 -8.41
N GLY A 79 6.63 -49.98 -7.76
CA GLY A 79 7.72 -49.21 -8.37
C GLY A 79 7.93 -47.84 -7.73
N GLU A 80 6.98 -47.40 -6.91
CA GLU A 80 7.11 -46.19 -6.10
C GLU A 80 7.88 -46.48 -4.80
N THR A 81 8.68 -45.51 -4.35
CA THR A 81 9.48 -45.61 -3.12
C THR A 81 9.30 -44.33 -2.32
N CYS A 82 9.50 -44.37 -1.00
CA CYS A 82 9.41 -43.17 -0.17
C CYS A 82 10.39 -42.04 -0.54
N SER A 83 11.42 -42.37 -1.33
CA SER A 83 12.41 -41.42 -1.86
C SER A 83 12.07 -40.90 -3.26
N GLY A 84 11.28 -41.65 -4.05
CA GLY A 84 10.86 -41.28 -5.40
C GLY A 84 9.45 -40.70 -5.49
N CYS A 85 8.58 -41.04 -4.54
CA CYS A 85 7.18 -40.69 -4.48
C CYS A 85 6.76 -40.52 -3.00
N SER A 86 7.24 -39.46 -2.34
CA SER A 86 6.92 -39.20 -0.93
C SER A 86 5.47 -38.75 -0.69
N GLN A 87 4.72 -38.49 -1.76
CA GLN A 87 3.32 -38.05 -1.69
C GLN A 87 2.36 -39.23 -1.50
N ASP A 88 2.64 -40.38 -2.14
CA ASP A 88 1.85 -41.61 -2.00
C ASP A 88 2.53 -42.66 -1.11
N CYS A 89 3.87 -42.73 -1.14
CA CYS A 89 4.69 -43.61 -0.29
C CYS A 89 5.41 -42.84 0.83
N GLY A 90 4.89 -41.68 1.23
CA GLY A 90 5.44 -40.87 2.32
C GLY A 90 5.47 -41.64 3.63
N CYS A 91 6.62 -41.59 4.32
CA CYS A 91 6.75 -42.22 5.62
C CYS A 91 5.92 -41.46 6.67
N GLY A 92 5.24 -42.20 7.55
CA GLY A 92 4.42 -41.61 8.62
C GLY A 92 5.27 -40.83 9.64
N GLN A 93 4.61 -40.15 10.59
CA GLN A 93 5.24 -39.21 11.54
C GLN A 93 6.42 -39.75 12.39
N TYR A 94 6.72 -41.05 12.34
CA TYR A 94 7.80 -41.70 13.07
C TYR A 94 8.58 -42.70 12.21
N GLN A 95 8.62 -42.47 10.89
CA GLN A 95 9.33 -43.30 9.94
C GLN A 95 10.19 -42.43 9.01
N ARG A 96 11.41 -42.88 8.72
CA ARG A 96 12.33 -42.24 7.79
C ARG A 96 12.55 -43.16 6.60
N CYS A 97 12.66 -42.55 5.43
CA CYS A 97 12.93 -43.28 4.21
C CYS A 97 14.38 -43.76 4.20
N MET A 98 14.59 -45.07 4.32
CA MET A 98 15.90 -45.72 4.17
C MET A 98 15.86 -46.68 2.98
N LEU A 99 16.75 -46.47 2.01
CA LEU A 99 16.87 -47.30 0.80
C LEU A 99 15.54 -47.53 0.06
N GLY A 100 14.68 -46.51 0.02
CA GLY A 100 13.38 -46.57 -0.67
C GLY A 100 12.24 -47.18 0.15
N ASN A 101 12.48 -47.60 1.39
CA ASN A 101 11.45 -48.12 2.31
C ASN A 101 11.32 -47.25 3.57
N CYS A 102 10.12 -47.19 4.15
CA CYS A 102 9.88 -46.48 5.40
C CYS A 102 10.26 -47.35 6.60
N GLU A 103 11.31 -46.95 7.31
CA GLU A 103 11.75 -47.59 8.55
C GLU A 103 11.46 -46.70 9.74
N THR A 104 11.01 -47.28 10.85
CA THR A 104 10.65 -46.54 12.07
C THR A 104 11.88 -45.87 12.68
N TYR A 105 11.75 -44.59 13.06
CA TYR A 105 12.71 -43.89 13.91
C TYR A 105 11.95 -43.05 14.93
N CYS A 106 12.34 -43.20 16.20
CA CYS A 106 12.12 -42.29 17.33
C CYS A 106 10.95 -41.30 17.24
N GLY A 107 9.94 -41.49 18.08
CA GLY A 107 8.89 -40.53 18.42
C GLY A 107 7.50 -41.12 18.68
N ASN A 108 7.34 -42.45 18.74
CA ASN A 108 6.04 -43.10 18.94
C ASN A 108 5.59 -43.13 20.41
N GLY A 109 6.40 -42.58 21.33
CA GLY A 109 6.13 -42.55 22.77
C GLY A 109 6.34 -43.88 23.49
N GLN A 110 6.92 -44.89 22.85
CA GLN A 110 7.28 -46.18 23.44
C GLN A 110 8.73 -46.52 23.13
N CYS A 111 9.52 -46.82 24.16
CA CYS A 111 10.91 -47.25 23.98
C CYS A 111 10.96 -48.67 23.37
N ASP A 112 11.06 -48.76 22.05
CA ASP A 112 11.09 -50.01 21.30
C ASP A 112 12.44 -50.75 21.45
N GLY A 113 12.49 -52.05 21.14
CA GLY A 113 13.67 -52.90 21.41
C GLY A 113 14.99 -52.47 20.73
N SER A 114 14.94 -51.61 19.71
CA SER A 114 16.12 -51.00 19.06
C SER A 114 16.44 -49.59 19.55
N GLU A 115 15.61 -49.03 20.43
CA GLU A 115 15.74 -47.68 20.96
C GLU A 115 16.35 -47.70 22.37
N ASN A 116 17.10 -46.66 22.69
CA ASN A 116 17.64 -46.43 24.02
C ASN A 116 17.85 -44.92 24.23
N CYS A 117 18.14 -44.50 25.45
CA CYS A 117 18.28 -43.09 25.80
C CYS A 117 19.37 -42.33 24.99
N GLY A 118 20.32 -43.04 24.36
CA GLY A 118 21.35 -42.43 23.50
C GLY A 118 20.98 -42.34 22.02
N THR A 119 20.00 -43.13 21.58
CA THR A 119 19.55 -43.19 20.17
C THR A 119 18.18 -42.54 19.96
N CYS A 120 17.30 -42.59 20.97
CA CYS A 120 15.99 -41.97 20.95
C CYS A 120 15.62 -41.41 22.33
N TRP A 121 16.05 -40.17 22.60
CA TRP A 121 15.80 -39.51 23.88
C TRP A 121 14.32 -39.21 24.13
N SER A 122 13.51 -39.01 23.09
CA SER A 122 12.09 -38.66 23.23
C SER A 122 11.24 -39.80 23.79
N ASP A 123 11.47 -41.03 23.33
CA ASP A 123 10.66 -42.20 23.74
C ASP A 123 11.32 -43.00 24.87
N CYS A 124 12.66 -43.01 24.91
CA CYS A 124 13.46 -43.64 25.96
C CYS A 124 14.04 -42.60 26.93
N ARG A 125 13.26 -41.57 27.27
CA ARG A 125 13.69 -40.52 28.21
C ARG A 125 13.96 -41.12 29.59
N CYS A 126 15.15 -40.86 30.12
CA CYS A 126 15.47 -41.21 31.51
C CYS A 126 14.63 -40.38 32.48
N SER A 127 14.25 -40.98 33.61
CA SER A 127 13.47 -40.29 34.66
C SER A 127 14.23 -39.08 35.18
N ASP A 128 13.55 -38.11 35.82
CA ASP A 128 14.18 -36.85 36.26
C ASP A 128 15.33 -37.02 37.29
N TYR A 129 15.56 -38.24 37.77
CA TYR A 129 16.64 -38.63 38.70
C TYR A 129 17.70 -39.54 38.06
N GLU A 130 17.61 -39.76 36.75
CA GLU A 130 18.47 -40.65 35.98
C GLU A 130 19.11 -39.92 34.80
N ARG A 131 20.37 -40.22 34.50
CA ARG A 131 21.10 -39.68 33.36
C ARG A 131 21.44 -40.80 32.40
N CYS A 132 21.33 -40.53 31.10
CA CYS A 132 21.76 -41.47 30.09
C CYS A 132 23.29 -41.60 30.08
N SER A 133 23.78 -42.78 30.42
CA SER A 133 25.19 -43.15 30.48
C SER A 133 25.34 -44.51 29.78
N TYR A 134 26.21 -44.60 28.78
CA TYR A 134 26.40 -45.81 27.95
C TYR A 134 25.10 -46.43 27.42
N ASN A 135 24.20 -45.61 26.85
CA ASN A 135 22.90 -46.02 26.31
C ASN A 135 21.96 -46.66 27.35
N ARG A 136 22.16 -46.39 28.65
CA ARG A 136 21.29 -46.83 29.75
C ARG A 136 21.04 -45.66 30.72
N CYS A 137 19.86 -45.63 31.34
CA CYS A 137 19.55 -44.66 32.39
C CYS A 137 20.18 -45.10 33.72
N GLU A 138 21.03 -44.26 34.31
CA GLU A 138 21.70 -44.48 35.59
C GLU A 138 21.26 -43.41 36.60
N THR A 139 20.85 -43.84 37.80
CA THR A 139 20.37 -42.94 38.87
C THR A 139 21.51 -42.09 39.44
N PHE A 140 21.33 -40.77 39.50
CA PHE A 140 22.32 -39.83 40.02
C PHE A 140 21.76 -38.83 41.05
N CYS A 141 20.47 -38.90 41.40
CA CYS A 141 19.84 -38.18 42.52
C CYS A 141 18.75 -39.08 43.19
N GLY A 142 18.32 -38.73 44.40
CA GLY A 142 17.16 -39.30 45.10
C GLY A 142 17.48 -40.22 46.29
N ASN A 143 18.72 -40.21 46.82
CA ASN A 143 19.12 -41.04 47.95
C ASN A 143 18.98 -40.32 49.31
N GLY A 144 18.53 -39.05 49.31
CA GLY A 144 18.35 -38.22 50.50
C GLY A 144 19.66 -37.68 51.10
N ARG A 145 20.79 -37.74 50.40
CA ARG A 145 22.08 -37.18 50.81
C ARG A 145 22.77 -36.50 49.64
N CYS A 146 23.27 -35.28 49.86
CA CYS A 146 24.06 -34.57 48.87
C CYS A 146 25.46 -35.19 48.72
N ASP A 147 25.65 -36.04 47.71
CA ASP A 147 26.92 -36.70 47.42
C ASP A 147 27.93 -35.78 46.73
N SER A 148 29.22 -36.16 46.68
CA SER A 148 30.32 -35.28 46.23
C SER A 148 30.22 -34.78 44.79
N ASN A 149 29.37 -35.40 43.96
CA ASN A 149 29.11 -35.02 42.57
C ASN A 149 27.73 -34.36 42.38
N GLU A 150 27.04 -34.07 43.47
CA GLU A 150 25.72 -33.45 43.51
C GLU A 150 25.82 -32.02 44.03
N ASN A 151 24.95 -31.15 43.52
CA ASN A 151 24.80 -29.79 44.05
C ASN A 151 23.32 -29.40 43.98
N CYS A 152 22.97 -28.29 44.62
CA CYS A 152 21.59 -27.80 44.66
C CYS A 152 20.96 -27.51 43.27
N MET A 153 21.76 -27.37 42.20
CA MET A 153 21.27 -27.22 40.82
C MET A 153 21.08 -28.56 40.10
N SER A 154 21.85 -29.60 40.43
CA SER A 154 21.73 -30.92 39.82
C SER A 154 20.79 -31.86 40.58
N CYS A 155 20.73 -31.77 41.91
CA CYS A 155 19.93 -32.63 42.78
C CYS A 155 19.29 -31.84 43.94
N ASN A 156 18.36 -30.91 43.65
CA ASN A 156 17.70 -30.07 44.67
C ASN A 156 16.95 -30.88 45.76
N GLY A 157 16.49 -32.10 45.44
CA GLY A 157 15.86 -33.00 46.42
C GLY A 157 16.81 -33.43 47.54
N ASP A 158 18.07 -33.69 47.22
CA ASP A 158 19.09 -34.22 48.14
C ASP A 158 20.04 -33.12 48.66
N CYS A 159 20.25 -32.07 47.87
CA CYS A 159 21.15 -30.94 48.14
C CYS A 159 20.42 -29.61 48.43
N ARG A 160 19.22 -29.66 49.04
CA ARG A 160 18.39 -28.46 49.27
C ARG A 160 19.10 -27.41 50.14
N CYS A 161 19.09 -26.15 49.70
CA CYS A 161 19.60 -25.01 50.48
C CYS A 161 18.64 -24.60 51.61
N SER A 162 19.21 -24.01 52.67
CA SER A 162 18.45 -23.44 53.79
C SER A 162 17.55 -22.29 53.33
N SER A 163 16.50 -21.93 54.09
CA SER A 163 15.62 -20.81 53.74
C SER A 163 16.27 -19.42 53.72
N ALA A 164 17.54 -19.31 54.13
CA ALA A 164 18.34 -18.08 54.12
C ALA A 164 19.45 -18.10 53.05
N GLU A 165 19.44 -19.09 52.16
CA GLU A 165 20.44 -19.30 51.13
C GLU A 165 19.78 -19.53 49.76
N GLU A 166 20.42 -19.05 48.71
CA GLU A 166 20.04 -19.37 47.34
C GLU A 166 21.05 -20.30 46.68
N CYS A 167 20.58 -21.12 45.75
CA CYS A 167 21.44 -22.01 45.00
C CYS A 167 22.17 -21.22 43.90
N ALA A 168 23.48 -21.02 44.06
CA ALA A 168 24.27 -20.16 43.20
C ALA A 168 25.42 -20.92 42.53
N PRO A 169 25.67 -20.73 41.22
CA PRO A 169 26.78 -21.37 40.54
C PRO A 169 28.11 -20.75 40.98
N GLY A 170 28.78 -21.43 41.91
CA GLY A 170 30.23 -21.44 42.10
C GLY A 170 30.96 -20.11 41.90
N THR A 171 30.71 -19.11 42.74
CA THR A 171 31.65 -18.00 42.93
C THR A 171 31.91 -17.75 44.42
N GLY A 172 33.07 -18.24 44.87
CA GLY A 172 33.83 -17.69 46.01
C GLY A 172 33.09 -17.50 47.34
N LYS A 173 32.62 -18.60 47.95
CA LYS A 173 32.36 -18.86 49.40
C LYS A 173 31.16 -19.78 49.66
N ALA A 174 30.55 -20.36 48.62
CA ALA A 174 29.54 -21.40 48.79
C ALA A 174 30.16 -22.70 49.36
N ASP A 175 29.50 -23.29 50.34
CA ASP A 175 29.71 -24.67 50.81
C ASP A 175 29.71 -25.65 49.61
N GLN A 176 30.30 -26.84 49.76
CA GLN A 176 30.35 -27.91 48.74
C GLN A 176 28.98 -28.28 48.14
N ARG A 177 27.88 -27.82 48.74
CA ARG A 177 26.48 -27.95 48.30
C ARG A 177 26.02 -26.91 47.26
N GLY A 178 26.77 -25.83 47.04
CA GLY A 178 26.43 -24.76 46.06
C GLY A 178 25.46 -23.69 46.58
N CYS A 179 25.26 -23.58 47.89
CA CYS A 179 24.36 -22.60 48.51
C CYS A 179 25.13 -21.34 48.93
N ALA A 180 24.60 -20.15 48.61
CA ALA A 180 25.15 -18.84 48.97
C ALA A 180 24.18 -18.07 49.90
N SER A 181 24.72 -17.40 50.92
CA SER A 181 23.95 -16.56 51.84
C SER A 181 23.39 -15.34 51.12
N LEU A 182 22.09 -15.05 51.32
CA LEU A 182 21.44 -13.86 50.76
C LEU A 182 21.86 -12.59 51.50
N CYS A 183 22.04 -12.66 52.82
CA CYS A 183 22.42 -11.50 53.63
C CYS A 183 23.93 -11.17 53.54
N GLY A 184 24.25 -9.89 53.32
CA GLY A 184 25.58 -9.29 53.20
C GLY A 184 26.09 -9.13 51.75
N ASN A 185 25.24 -9.25 50.74
CA ASN A 185 25.60 -9.18 49.32
C ASN A 185 25.53 -7.75 48.74
N GLY A 186 25.08 -6.77 49.53
CA GLY A 186 24.94 -5.36 49.17
C GLY A 186 23.65 -5.00 48.43
N LYS A 187 22.67 -5.90 48.35
CA LYS A 187 21.36 -5.70 47.71
C LYS A 187 20.25 -6.19 48.64
N LYS A 188 19.18 -5.41 48.77
CA LYS A 188 17.99 -5.84 49.53
C LYS A 188 17.22 -6.91 48.76
N ASP A 189 17.35 -8.17 49.17
CA ASP A 189 16.66 -9.30 48.55
C ASP A 189 15.24 -9.54 49.10
N PHE A 190 14.45 -10.37 48.43
CA PHE A 190 13.04 -10.61 48.81
C PHE A 190 12.95 -11.33 50.17
N GLY A 191 12.34 -10.67 51.16
CA GLY A 191 12.28 -11.15 52.56
C GLY A 191 13.37 -10.54 53.45
N GLU A 192 14.31 -9.79 52.86
CA GLU A 192 15.26 -8.99 53.62
C GLU A 192 14.65 -7.64 54.00
N ASP A 193 14.70 -7.36 55.29
CA ASP A 193 14.31 -6.11 55.87
C ASP A 193 15.29 -5.71 56.96
N CYS A 194 15.08 -4.54 57.56
CA CYS A 194 15.99 -4.00 58.55
C CYS A 194 16.05 -4.84 59.86
N THR A 195 15.18 -5.84 60.04
CA THR A 195 15.23 -6.84 61.12
C THR A 195 15.85 -8.17 60.70
N SER A 196 15.68 -8.60 59.45
CA SER A 196 16.16 -9.89 58.95
C SER A 196 17.56 -9.84 58.34
N CYS A 197 17.96 -8.72 57.73
CA CYS A 197 19.33 -8.51 57.24
C CYS A 197 19.75 -7.03 57.30
N ALA A 198 20.34 -6.64 58.43
CA ALA A 198 20.83 -5.27 58.62
C ALA A 198 22.03 -4.89 57.73
N ALA A 199 22.73 -5.87 57.15
CA ALA A 199 23.86 -5.61 56.26
C ALA A 199 23.43 -5.04 54.89
N ASP A 200 22.32 -5.53 54.34
CA ASP A 200 21.84 -5.15 53.01
C ASP A 200 20.59 -4.25 53.04
N ALA A 201 19.79 -4.35 54.11
CA ALA A 201 18.55 -3.60 54.30
C ALA A 201 18.53 -2.76 55.59
N GLY A 202 19.69 -2.51 56.20
CA GLY A 202 19.83 -1.72 57.42
C GLY A 202 19.43 -0.26 57.28
N CYS A 203 18.91 0.32 58.36
CA CYS A 203 18.49 1.72 58.39
C CYS A 203 19.68 2.67 58.54
N GLY A 204 19.62 3.82 57.84
CA GLY A 204 20.62 4.89 57.94
C GLY A 204 20.62 5.58 59.30
N THR A 205 21.64 6.42 59.55
CA THR A 205 21.93 7.01 60.88
C THR A 205 20.82 7.90 61.48
N SER A 206 19.82 8.32 60.71
CA SER A 206 18.68 9.14 61.16
C SER A 206 17.35 8.40 61.22
N THR A 207 17.35 7.09 60.94
CA THR A 207 16.16 6.23 60.84
C THR A 207 16.32 5.00 61.71
N TYR A 208 15.23 4.47 62.26
CA TYR A 208 15.23 3.20 63.00
C TYR A 208 14.32 2.17 62.34
N CYS A 209 14.56 0.90 62.61
CA CYS A 209 13.79 -0.20 62.06
C CYS A 209 12.53 -0.45 62.87
N PHE A 210 11.36 -0.36 62.24
CA PHE A 210 10.06 -0.66 62.83
C PHE A 210 9.25 -1.53 61.87
N ASN A 211 8.86 -2.74 62.29
CA ASN A 211 8.13 -3.71 61.46
C ASN A 211 8.78 -3.96 60.07
N GLY A 212 10.12 -4.10 60.03
CA GLY A 212 10.84 -4.34 58.78
C GLY A 212 10.94 -3.11 57.86
N GLN A 213 10.59 -1.92 58.33
CA GLN A 213 10.73 -0.67 57.57
C GLN A 213 11.53 0.38 58.34
N CYS A 214 12.38 1.11 57.62
CA CYS A 214 13.12 2.22 58.18
C CYS A 214 12.23 3.46 58.25
N VAL A 215 12.09 4.00 59.45
CA VAL A 215 11.23 5.16 59.73
C VAL A 215 12.05 6.30 60.35
N ASP A 216 11.74 7.54 59.96
CA ASP A 216 12.39 8.75 60.47
C ASP A 216 11.91 9.09 61.89
N CYS A 217 12.84 9.52 62.75
CA CYS A 217 12.50 10.03 64.09
C CYS A 217 11.87 11.43 64.00
N ILE A 218 10.59 11.54 64.35
CA ILE A 218 9.89 12.83 64.43
C ILE A 218 10.15 13.46 65.81
N LYS A 219 11.25 14.23 65.89
CA LYS A 219 11.69 15.13 66.99
C LYS A 219 12.36 14.51 68.23
N ASP A 220 13.38 15.24 68.71
CA ASP A 220 14.36 14.86 69.76
C ASP A 220 13.83 14.77 71.21
N GLU A 221 12.55 15.05 71.49
CA GLU A 221 12.05 15.12 72.89
C GLU A 221 11.51 13.80 73.46
N HIS A 222 11.62 12.68 72.74
CA HIS A 222 11.18 11.36 73.21
C HIS A 222 12.30 10.33 73.44
N CYS A 223 13.56 10.73 73.32
CA CYS A 223 14.69 9.84 73.58
C CYS A 223 15.34 10.18 74.93
N THR A 224 14.92 9.50 76.00
CA THR A 224 15.78 9.39 77.20
C THR A 224 16.11 7.94 77.53
N THR A 225 17.41 7.72 77.55
CA THR A 225 18.21 6.58 78.03
C THR A 225 18.38 5.36 77.12
N ARG A 226 19.67 5.05 76.97
CA ARG A 226 20.30 3.92 76.28
C ARG A 226 20.79 2.99 77.37
N ASP A 227 20.35 1.74 77.37
CA ASP A 227 21.06 0.65 78.03
C ASP A 227 21.04 -0.60 77.13
N THR A 228 22.18 -1.30 77.12
CA THR A 228 22.62 -2.46 76.30
C THR A 228 21.77 -3.75 76.48
N PRO A 229 22.00 -4.88 75.75
CA PRO A 229 22.55 -5.13 74.41
C PRO A 229 21.58 -5.96 73.53
N THR A 230 20.26 -5.75 73.58
CA THR A 230 19.29 -6.47 72.72
C THR A 230 18.18 -5.63 72.07
N GLY A 231 18.15 -4.30 72.24
CA GLY A 231 17.50 -3.38 71.30
C GLY A 231 16.02 -3.63 70.95
N GLU A 232 15.15 -3.94 71.90
CA GLU A 232 13.71 -4.08 71.67
C GLU A 232 12.92 -2.90 72.30
N PHE A 233 12.17 -2.15 71.50
CA PHE A 233 11.24 -1.11 71.98
C PHE A 233 9.81 -1.68 72.06
N SER A 234 9.16 -1.52 73.20
CA SER A 234 7.74 -1.84 73.39
C SER A 234 6.89 -0.57 73.42
N CYS A 235 5.91 -0.46 72.51
CA CYS A 235 4.89 0.58 72.56
C CYS A 235 3.72 0.16 73.47
N ALA A 236 3.18 1.13 74.22
CA ALA A 236 2.09 0.93 75.17
C ALA A 236 0.75 0.52 74.50
N PRO A 237 -0.18 -0.15 75.23
CA PRO A 237 -1.26 -0.95 74.65
C PRO A 237 -2.43 -0.19 74.00
N ASP A 238 -2.47 1.14 74.04
CA ASP A 238 -3.73 1.90 73.84
C ASP A 238 -4.05 2.31 72.39
N PHE A 239 -3.30 1.85 71.38
CA PHE A 239 -3.53 2.26 69.98
C PHE A 239 -4.14 1.21 69.05
N ARG A 240 -4.70 0.12 69.60
CA ARG A 240 -5.23 -1.01 68.81
C ARG A 240 -6.64 -0.80 68.23
N ALA A 241 -7.30 0.34 68.46
CA ALA A 241 -8.72 0.53 68.13
C ALA A 241 -9.03 1.38 66.87
N THR A 242 -8.01 1.80 66.09
CA THR A 242 -8.24 2.76 64.97
C THR A 242 -7.97 2.19 63.57
N LEU A 243 -7.77 0.88 63.41
CA LEU A 243 -7.38 0.28 62.11
C LEU A 243 -8.45 -0.53 61.37
N GLU A 244 -9.71 -0.46 61.78
CA GLU A 244 -10.84 -0.98 60.99
C GLU A 244 -11.79 0.14 60.55
N LYS A 245 -11.30 1.01 59.67
CA LYS A 245 -12.16 1.76 58.74
C LYS A 245 -11.52 1.75 57.37
N VAL A 246 -12.22 1.16 56.41
CA VAL A 246 -11.89 1.18 54.98
C VAL A 246 -11.67 2.63 54.54
N VAL A 247 -10.41 3.05 54.40
CA VAL A 247 -10.04 4.37 53.87
C VAL A 247 -10.12 4.29 52.35
N ARG A 248 -11.14 4.90 51.75
CA ARG A 248 -11.10 5.29 50.33
C ARG A 248 -10.18 6.50 50.22
N LYS A 249 -8.97 6.32 49.69
CA LYS A 249 -8.03 7.42 49.41
C LYS A 249 -8.49 8.17 48.16
N ALA A 250 -8.80 9.45 48.32
CA ALA A 250 -8.88 10.39 47.19
C ALA A 250 -7.50 11.05 47.03
N GLY A 251 -6.83 10.83 45.90
CA GLY A 251 -5.53 11.42 45.58
C GLY A 251 -5.63 12.48 44.48
N VAL A 252 -4.68 13.42 44.45
CA VAL A 252 -4.50 14.43 43.38
C VAL A 252 -3.45 13.90 42.41
N CYS A 253 -3.71 13.91 41.10
CA CYS A 253 -2.73 13.42 40.11
C CYS A 253 -1.82 14.58 39.69
N THR A 254 -0.51 14.50 39.98
CA THR A 254 0.54 15.42 39.52
C THR A 254 1.67 14.62 38.89
N ASP A 255 2.13 15.00 37.69
CA ASP A 255 3.23 14.36 36.96
C ASP A 255 3.13 12.82 36.86
N HIS A 256 1.95 12.32 36.46
CA HIS A 256 1.65 10.89 36.35
C HIS A 256 1.78 10.08 37.67
N LYS A 257 1.87 10.74 38.82
CA LYS A 257 1.85 10.12 40.16
C LYS A 257 0.67 10.66 40.98
N CYS A 258 -0.05 9.78 41.69
CA CYS A 258 -1.05 10.21 42.67
C CYS A 258 -0.29 10.82 43.88
N SER A 259 -0.47 12.11 44.16
CA SER A 259 0.01 12.81 45.36
C SER A 259 -1.17 13.34 46.18
N GLY A 260 -1.11 13.21 47.51
CA GLY A 260 -2.15 13.73 48.41
C GLY A 260 -1.95 13.28 49.85
N GLU A 261 -1.94 14.24 50.77
CA GLU A 261 -1.93 14.05 52.23
C GLU A 261 -3.34 13.72 52.74
N GLU A 262 -3.39 12.88 53.77
CA GLU A 262 -4.60 12.54 54.51
C GLU A 262 -5.20 13.80 55.15
N SER A 263 -6.33 14.30 54.63
CA SER A 263 -7.15 15.25 55.40
C SER A 263 -8.62 14.86 55.39
N THR A 264 -9.15 14.69 56.59
CA THR A 264 -10.58 14.64 56.88
C THR A 264 -11.10 16.07 56.94
N THR A 265 -11.85 16.52 55.93
CA THR A 265 -12.71 17.72 56.07
C THR A 265 -14.12 17.46 55.54
N THR A 266 -15.10 17.78 56.40
CA THR A 266 -16.53 17.84 56.10
C THR A 266 -16.92 19.24 55.65
N LYS A 267 -17.17 19.43 54.34
CA LYS A 267 -18.19 20.29 53.66
C LYS A 267 -17.69 20.90 52.33
N PRO A 268 -18.62 21.22 51.39
CA PRO A 268 -18.44 20.96 49.97
C PRO A 268 -17.91 22.17 49.17
N GLY A 269 -16.98 21.90 48.27
CA GLY A 269 -16.48 22.84 47.27
C GLY A 269 -15.86 22.08 46.10
N LYS A 270 -16.63 21.98 45.01
CA LYS A 270 -16.38 21.46 43.65
C LYS A 270 -14.95 21.07 43.19
N SER A 271 -14.96 20.03 42.35
CA SER A 271 -13.90 19.43 41.50
C SER A 271 -12.97 18.46 42.24
N CYS A 272 -12.78 17.21 41.83
CA CYS A 272 -12.73 16.66 40.47
C CYS A 272 -13.80 15.61 40.20
N GLY A 273 -14.37 15.62 38.99
CA GLY A 273 -15.11 14.48 38.46
C GLY A 273 -14.18 13.29 38.31
N ASP A 274 -14.53 12.21 39.02
CA ASP A 274 -14.26 10.81 38.76
C ASP A 274 -12.93 10.49 38.04
N LYS A 275 -11.88 10.30 38.85
CA LYS A 275 -10.68 9.52 38.49
C LYS A 275 -10.62 8.33 39.46
N LEU A 276 -10.54 7.11 38.92
CA LEU A 276 -10.10 5.93 39.67
C LEU A 276 -8.55 5.93 39.67
N CYS A 277 -7.89 6.22 40.80
CA CYS A 277 -6.51 5.74 41.01
C CYS A 277 -6.65 4.23 41.28
N GLN A 278 -6.39 3.39 40.28
CA GLN A 278 -6.17 1.95 40.48
C GLN A 278 -4.66 1.70 40.32
N GLU A 279 -4.05 1.02 41.29
CA GLU A 279 -2.69 0.49 41.17
C GLU A 279 -1.60 1.55 40.85
N ASN A 280 -1.67 2.75 41.43
CA ASN A 280 -0.75 3.87 41.16
C ASN A 280 -0.78 4.43 39.73
N HIS A 281 -1.79 4.11 38.91
CA HIS A 281 -1.98 4.68 37.57
C HIS A 281 -3.28 5.50 37.49
N CYS A 282 -3.22 6.68 36.87
CA CYS A 282 -4.39 7.52 36.59
C CYS A 282 -5.02 7.06 35.26
N GLY A 283 -6.18 6.40 35.30
CA GLY A 283 -6.98 6.04 34.12
C GLY A 283 -8.18 6.98 33.91
N CYS A 284 -8.60 7.16 32.66
CA CYS A 284 -9.87 7.81 32.29
C CYS A 284 -10.90 6.73 31.94
N ASP A 285 -12.19 6.99 32.19
CA ASP A 285 -13.28 6.09 31.77
C ASP A 285 -13.31 5.89 30.24
N GLU A 286 -13.92 4.79 29.78
CA GLU A 286 -14.09 4.53 28.35
C GLU A 286 -14.71 5.72 27.60
N GLY A 287 -14.09 6.13 26.50
CA GLY A 287 -14.49 7.30 25.72
C GLY A 287 -13.91 8.64 26.22
N PHE A 288 -13.06 8.63 27.25
CA PHE A 288 -12.32 9.79 27.73
C PHE A 288 -10.80 9.52 27.68
N GLN A 289 -10.01 10.54 27.37
CA GLN A 289 -8.55 10.46 27.36
C GLN A 289 -7.96 11.58 28.23
N ALA A 290 -6.82 11.29 28.86
CA ALA A 290 -6.14 12.26 29.71
C ALA A 290 -5.55 13.39 28.86
N CYS A 291 -6.02 14.60 29.10
CA CYS A 291 -5.53 15.80 28.43
C CYS A 291 -4.25 16.29 29.09
N LEU A 292 -3.12 16.23 28.37
CA LEU A 292 -1.85 16.77 28.86
C LEU A 292 -1.93 18.27 29.18
N LYS A 293 -2.71 19.03 28.40
CA LYS A 293 -2.85 20.48 28.57
C LYS A 293 -3.68 20.86 29.79
N THR A 294 -4.76 20.14 30.10
CA THR A 294 -5.69 20.49 31.19
C THR A 294 -5.54 19.60 32.43
N GLY A 295 -4.82 18.48 32.34
CA GLY A 295 -4.70 17.47 33.39
C GLY A 295 -6.00 16.69 33.69
N LYS A 296 -7.05 16.89 32.87
CA LYS A 296 -8.38 16.29 33.05
C LYS A 296 -8.65 15.21 32.01
N CYS A 297 -9.55 14.29 32.34
CA CYS A 297 -10.12 13.38 31.36
C CYS A 297 -11.13 14.15 30.51
N GLU A 298 -10.86 14.28 29.22
CA GLU A 298 -11.80 14.91 28.28
C GLU A 298 -12.32 13.88 27.30
N LYS A 299 -13.57 14.06 26.86
CA LYS A 299 -14.23 13.13 25.95
C LYS A 299 -13.47 13.10 24.63
N VAL A 300 -13.20 11.90 24.13
CA VAL A 300 -12.65 11.71 22.78
C VAL A 300 -13.70 12.20 21.78
N SER A 301 -13.37 13.25 21.04
CA SER A 301 -14.22 13.87 20.02
C SER A 301 -13.33 14.25 18.84
N SER A 302 -13.82 14.12 17.60
CA SER A 302 -13.08 14.55 16.41
C SER A 302 -13.55 15.95 15.98
N LEU A 303 -12.85 16.97 16.45
CA LEU A 303 -13.07 18.35 16.06
C LEU A 303 -12.36 18.63 14.72
N GLU A 304 -13.07 19.32 13.83
CA GLU A 304 -12.55 19.74 12.52
C GLU A 304 -11.45 20.81 12.66
N ASP A 305 -10.59 20.91 11.65
CA ASP A 305 -9.55 21.94 11.57
C ASP A 305 -10.15 23.36 11.73
N GLY A 306 -9.54 24.16 12.61
CA GLY A 306 -9.99 25.52 12.98
C GLY A 306 -10.90 25.58 14.22
N SER A 307 -11.44 24.45 14.67
CA SER A 307 -12.26 24.37 15.90
C SER A 307 -11.44 24.63 17.15
N ASN A 308 -12.07 25.14 18.20
CA ASN A 308 -11.39 25.33 19.48
C ASN A 308 -11.20 23.98 20.20
N CYS A 309 -9.97 23.65 20.57
CA CYS A 309 -9.59 22.41 21.25
C CYS A 309 -9.04 22.67 22.65
N GLY A 310 -9.45 21.84 23.60
CA GLY A 310 -8.82 21.74 24.92
C GLY A 310 -7.58 20.84 24.89
N CYS A 311 -7.58 19.81 24.05
CA CYS A 311 -6.60 18.72 24.04
C CYS A 311 -6.23 18.31 22.62
N TYR A 312 -5.01 17.77 22.44
CA TYR A 312 -4.50 17.35 21.14
C TYR A 312 -5.36 16.26 20.47
N PHE A 313 -5.76 15.23 21.23
CA PHE A 313 -6.59 14.12 20.74
C PHE A 313 -8.02 14.51 20.37
N GLN A 314 -8.45 15.74 20.69
CA GLN A 314 -9.76 16.23 20.27
C GLN A 314 -9.76 16.70 18.82
N CYS A 315 -8.59 16.91 18.21
CA CYS A 315 -8.49 17.34 16.83
C CYS A 315 -8.38 16.13 15.93
N GLU A 316 -9.06 16.14 14.78
CA GLU A 316 -8.89 15.10 13.76
C GLU A 316 -7.43 15.00 13.28
N SER A 317 -6.72 16.13 13.29
CA SER A 317 -5.28 16.21 13.02
C SER A 317 -4.37 15.71 14.15
N ASN A 318 -4.93 15.36 15.31
CA ASN A 318 -4.24 15.12 16.57
C ASN A 318 -3.36 16.29 17.05
N TYR A 319 -3.55 17.52 16.54
CA TYR A 319 -2.74 18.68 16.92
C TYR A 319 -3.61 19.91 17.25
N CYS A 320 -3.40 20.43 18.46
CA CYS A 320 -4.04 21.60 19.03
C CYS A 320 -2.99 22.67 19.29
N ASN A 321 -3.06 23.81 18.61
CA ASN A 321 -2.03 24.84 18.72
C ASN A 321 -2.11 25.60 20.08
N ARG A 322 -1.16 26.51 20.33
CA ARG A 322 -1.14 27.34 21.55
C ARG A 322 -2.37 28.24 21.71
N GLU A 323 -2.97 28.65 20.60
CA GLU A 323 -4.23 29.42 20.57
C GLU A 323 -5.47 28.55 20.84
N SER A 324 -5.28 27.26 21.14
CA SER A 324 -6.36 26.31 21.39
C SER A 324 -7.23 26.09 20.16
N LYS A 325 -6.64 26.06 18.97
CA LYS A 325 -7.31 25.69 17.71
C LYS A 325 -6.73 24.41 17.12
N CYS A 326 -7.61 23.54 16.63
CA CYS A 326 -7.23 22.36 15.87
C CYS A 326 -6.57 22.81 14.57
N MET A 327 -5.37 22.29 14.30
CA MET A 327 -4.69 22.55 13.04
C MET A 327 -4.01 21.29 12.56
N ARG A 328 -3.93 21.11 11.25
CA ARG A 328 -3.18 20.02 10.63
C ARG A 328 -1.72 20.43 10.44
N ALA A 329 -0.84 20.04 11.37
CA ALA A 329 0.56 20.45 11.34
C ALA A 329 1.32 19.98 10.09
N LEU A 330 1.04 18.75 9.64
CA LEU A 330 1.54 18.21 8.39
C LEU A 330 0.37 17.68 7.55
N ASN A 331 0.29 18.09 6.28
CA ASN A 331 -0.53 17.41 5.29
C ASN A 331 0.35 16.40 4.55
N THR A 332 0.00 15.13 4.67
CA THR A 332 0.82 14.02 4.18
C THR A 332 0.10 13.34 3.03
N ILE A 333 0.84 13.03 1.96
CA ILE A 333 0.30 12.32 0.80
C ILE A 333 1.27 11.18 0.46
N LEU A 334 0.74 9.97 0.46
CA LEU A 334 1.41 8.76 -0.02
C LEU A 334 0.91 8.47 -1.44
N SER A 335 1.80 8.44 -2.43
CA SER A 335 1.44 8.21 -3.84
C SER A 335 2.42 7.27 -4.52
N SER A 336 1.94 6.42 -5.42
CA SER A 336 2.78 5.58 -6.29
C SER A 336 2.73 6.08 -7.73
N GLU A 337 3.84 5.97 -8.46
CA GLU A 337 3.87 6.23 -9.91
C GLU A 337 3.00 5.20 -10.67
N LYS A 338 3.00 3.95 -10.20
CA LYS A 338 2.17 2.85 -10.74
C LYS A 338 1.42 2.15 -9.62
N ASN A 339 0.13 1.92 -9.85
CA ASN A 339 -0.72 1.14 -8.94
C ASN A 339 -0.74 -0.35 -9.29
N ILE A 340 -0.23 -0.72 -10.47
CA ILE A 340 -0.09 -2.09 -10.95
C ILE A 340 1.34 -2.24 -11.49
N ILE A 341 2.07 -3.25 -11.01
CA ILE A 341 3.43 -3.57 -11.44
C ILE A 341 3.55 -5.07 -11.70
N SER A 342 4.43 -5.47 -12.60
CA SER A 342 4.75 -6.88 -12.82
C SER A 342 5.70 -7.40 -11.73
N ALA A 343 5.74 -8.71 -11.50
CA ALA A 343 6.78 -9.33 -10.69
C ALA A 343 8.17 -8.92 -11.21
N MET A 344 9.09 -8.58 -10.30
CA MET A 344 10.42 -8.03 -10.56
C MET A 344 10.47 -6.62 -11.18
N GLU A 345 9.34 -5.98 -11.47
CA GLU A 345 9.28 -4.59 -11.92
C GLU A 345 9.46 -3.62 -10.74
N GLU A 346 10.24 -2.55 -10.94
CA GLU A 346 10.39 -1.45 -9.97
C GLU A 346 9.33 -0.35 -10.21
N THR A 347 8.79 0.21 -9.13
CA THR A 347 8.05 1.47 -9.14
C THR A 347 8.53 2.41 -8.04
N THR A 348 8.32 3.70 -8.22
CA THR A 348 8.66 4.72 -7.24
C THR A 348 7.43 5.11 -6.44
N VAL A 349 7.52 5.02 -5.12
CA VAL A 349 6.54 5.55 -4.19
C VAL A 349 7.08 6.84 -3.58
N THR A 350 6.29 7.90 -3.66
CA THR A 350 6.62 9.21 -3.12
C THR A 350 5.79 9.47 -1.87
N ILE A 351 6.47 9.81 -0.78
CA ILE A 351 5.88 10.29 0.46
C ILE A 351 6.13 11.79 0.52
N SER A 352 5.08 12.59 0.46
CA SER A 352 5.19 14.04 0.56
C SER A 352 4.55 14.54 1.86
N ALA A 353 5.21 15.49 2.50
CA ALA A 353 4.75 16.16 3.72
C ALA A 353 4.81 17.67 3.51
N ASP A 354 3.65 18.31 3.65
CA ASP A 354 3.46 19.76 3.59
C ASP A 354 3.32 20.30 5.01
N ASN A 355 4.29 21.10 5.43
CA ASN A 355 4.27 21.78 6.72
C ASN A 355 3.46 23.07 6.63
N THR A 356 2.40 23.18 7.45
CA THR A 356 1.56 24.39 7.51
C THR A 356 1.99 25.36 8.61
N LEU A 357 2.95 24.98 9.46
CA LEU A 357 3.45 25.79 10.56
C LEU A 357 4.54 26.75 10.09
N GLU A 358 4.75 27.82 10.85
CA GLU A 358 5.78 28.85 10.63
C GLU A 358 7.19 28.40 11.08
N SER A 359 7.33 27.16 11.57
CA SER A 359 8.58 26.60 12.07
C SER A 359 8.88 25.26 11.41
N ASP A 360 10.16 24.94 11.26
CA ASP A 360 10.61 23.64 10.77
C ASP A 360 10.15 22.51 11.70
N ILE A 361 9.70 21.39 11.13
CA ILE A 361 9.21 20.23 11.90
C ILE A 361 10.14 19.03 11.67
N PRO A 362 10.90 18.59 12.69
CA PRO A 362 11.58 17.30 12.65
C PRO A 362 10.54 16.19 12.63
N THR A 363 10.66 15.27 11.68
CA THR A 363 9.66 14.25 11.37
C THR A 363 10.34 12.90 11.21
N LYS A 364 9.90 11.89 11.96
CA LYS A 364 10.32 10.51 11.77
C LYS A 364 9.42 9.86 10.72
N LEU A 365 10.03 9.23 9.72
CA LEU A 365 9.33 8.51 8.66
C LEU A 365 9.62 7.01 8.78
N THR A 366 8.55 6.22 8.81
CA THR A 366 8.60 4.76 8.70
C THR A 366 7.73 4.31 7.53
N LEU A 367 8.24 3.42 6.69
CA LEU A 367 7.47 2.80 5.62
C LEU A 367 7.52 1.29 5.80
N ASN A 368 6.35 0.67 5.88
CA ASN A 368 6.17 -0.77 6.01
C ASN A 368 5.46 -1.30 4.77
N ILE A 369 5.89 -2.47 4.30
CA ILE A 369 5.24 -3.19 3.21
C ILE A 369 4.82 -4.57 3.71
N ASP A 370 3.60 -4.98 3.38
CA ASP A 370 3.15 -6.36 3.59
C ASP A 370 3.97 -7.35 2.74
N THR A 371 3.89 -8.64 3.06
CA THR A 371 4.58 -9.70 2.29
C THR A 371 4.20 -9.65 0.81
N GLY A 372 5.19 -9.74 -0.09
CA GLY A 372 4.97 -9.81 -1.55
C GLY A 372 5.70 -8.76 -2.38
N ALA A 373 6.35 -7.78 -1.74
CA ALA A 373 7.29 -6.87 -2.39
C ALA A 373 8.51 -6.62 -1.50
N SER A 374 9.59 -6.14 -2.11
CA SER A 374 10.81 -5.71 -1.43
C SER A 374 11.07 -4.24 -1.70
N MET A 375 11.64 -3.52 -0.74
CA MET A 375 12.08 -2.14 -0.94
C MET A 375 13.57 -2.05 -1.20
N SER A 376 13.95 -1.07 -2.01
CA SER A 376 15.32 -0.57 -2.10
C SER A 376 15.29 0.97 -2.09
N GLY A 377 16.20 1.59 -1.34
CA GLY A 377 16.26 3.04 -1.27
C GLY A 377 16.77 3.57 0.06
N ILE A 378 16.85 4.91 0.15
CA ILE A 378 17.33 5.63 1.31
C ILE A 378 16.26 6.62 1.75
N ILE A 379 15.75 6.47 2.97
CA ILE A 379 14.82 7.42 3.58
C ILE A 379 15.58 8.23 4.62
N GLY A 380 15.80 9.53 4.37
CA GLY A 380 16.45 10.41 5.35
C GLY A 380 17.81 9.92 5.85
N GLY A 381 18.57 9.22 5.00
CA GLY A 381 19.87 8.63 5.35
C GLY A 381 19.83 7.22 5.95
N ALA A 382 18.64 6.63 6.16
CA ALA A 382 18.49 5.23 6.58
C ALA A 382 18.29 4.31 5.37
N ASP A 383 19.03 3.21 5.33
CA ASP A 383 18.90 2.17 4.30
C ASP A 383 17.64 1.33 4.53
N CYS A 384 16.82 1.19 3.50
CA CYS A 384 15.70 0.27 3.47
C CYS A 384 16.19 -1.15 3.18
N THR A 385 15.94 -2.11 4.09
CA THR A 385 16.23 -3.53 3.83
C THR A 385 15.01 -4.40 4.14
N GLY A 386 14.64 -5.25 3.18
CA GLY A 386 13.46 -6.13 3.29
C GLY A 386 12.13 -5.37 3.17
N ASN A 387 11.27 -5.57 4.15
CA ASN A 387 9.86 -5.14 4.13
C ASN A 387 9.61 -3.88 4.99
N GLN A 388 10.65 -3.31 5.59
CA GLN A 388 10.53 -2.16 6.48
C GLN A 388 11.67 -1.17 6.26
N CYS A 389 11.33 0.10 6.11
CA CYS A 389 12.24 1.23 6.20
C CYS A 389 11.96 1.94 7.52
N THR A 390 12.79 1.72 8.52
CA THR A 390 12.71 2.41 9.82
C THR A 390 13.79 3.48 9.94
N GLY A 391 13.41 4.68 10.37
CA GLY A 391 14.36 5.60 11.01
C GLY A 391 14.86 6.77 10.18
N GLY A 392 14.24 7.09 9.04
CA GLY A 392 14.55 8.34 8.36
C GLY A 392 14.04 9.54 9.16
N GLN A 393 14.94 10.35 9.71
CA GLN A 393 14.58 11.68 10.22
C GLN A 393 14.70 12.68 9.07
N ILE A 394 13.59 13.35 8.77
CA ILE A 394 13.56 14.45 7.81
C ILE A 394 13.09 15.71 8.54
N THR A 395 13.62 16.86 8.13
CA THR A 395 13.14 18.16 8.61
C THR A 395 12.28 18.77 7.52
N VAL A 396 10.99 18.97 7.79
CA VAL A 396 10.08 19.62 6.84
C VAL A 396 10.12 21.13 7.11
N PRO A 397 10.59 21.96 6.15
CA PRO A 397 10.79 23.38 6.39
C PRO A 397 9.47 24.11 6.65
N ALA A 398 9.52 25.19 7.43
CA ALA A 398 8.39 26.06 7.70
C ALA A 398 7.65 26.47 6.41
N LYS A 399 6.32 26.28 6.38
CA LYS A 399 5.48 26.54 5.19
C LYS A 399 5.98 25.88 3.89
N GLY A 400 6.76 24.80 4.01
CA GLY A 400 7.39 24.13 2.89
C GLY A 400 6.92 22.69 2.70
N ARG A 401 7.36 22.11 1.59
CA ARG A 401 7.10 20.72 1.21
C ARG A 401 8.41 19.95 1.21
N THR A 402 8.39 18.74 1.75
CA THR A 402 9.47 17.75 1.58
C THR A 402 8.88 16.47 1.01
N SER A 403 9.55 15.89 0.02
CA SER A 403 9.19 14.61 -0.57
C SER A 403 10.34 13.61 -0.45
N VAL A 404 10.01 12.36 -0.14
CA VAL A 404 10.95 11.23 -0.12
C VAL A 404 10.47 10.22 -1.13
N GLU A 405 11.37 9.76 -1.98
CA GLU A 405 11.11 8.73 -3.00
C GLU A 405 11.74 7.41 -2.56
N VAL A 406 10.95 6.33 -2.61
CA VAL A 406 11.37 4.97 -2.27
C VAL A 406 11.06 4.07 -3.45
N LYS A 407 12.03 3.26 -3.87
CA LYS A 407 11.81 2.27 -4.92
C LYS A 407 11.31 0.96 -4.33
N ILE A 408 10.35 0.36 -5.02
CA ILE A 408 9.68 -0.85 -4.57
C ILE A 408 9.66 -1.81 -5.73
N GLN A 409 10.06 -3.05 -5.48
CA GLN A 409 10.08 -4.13 -6.46
C GLN A 409 9.10 -5.22 -6.04
N GLY A 410 8.17 -5.57 -6.94
CA GLY A 410 7.25 -6.69 -6.70
C GLY A 410 8.02 -8.02 -6.66
N GLN A 411 7.77 -8.86 -5.66
CA GLN A 411 8.43 -10.17 -5.50
C GLN A 411 7.52 -11.33 -5.91
N SER A 412 6.23 -11.22 -5.62
CA SER A 412 5.22 -12.24 -5.96
C SER A 412 3.89 -11.58 -6.29
N ALA A 413 3.08 -12.21 -7.16
CA ALA A 413 1.74 -11.74 -7.46
C ALA A 413 0.88 -11.56 -6.19
N GLY A 414 0.09 -10.50 -6.15
CA GLY A 414 -0.81 -10.19 -5.05
C GLY A 414 -1.02 -8.69 -4.82
N LYS A 415 -2.04 -8.36 -4.03
CA LYS A 415 -2.23 -7.00 -3.52
C LYS A 415 -1.30 -6.76 -2.35
N VAL A 416 -0.35 -5.85 -2.54
CA VAL A 416 0.61 -5.43 -1.53
C VAL A 416 0.13 -4.14 -0.88
N LYS A 417 -0.06 -4.15 0.43
CA LYS A 417 -0.38 -2.97 1.21
C LYS A 417 0.90 -2.25 1.63
N LEU A 418 0.94 -0.94 1.41
CA LEU A 418 1.99 -0.07 1.90
C LEU A 418 1.43 0.84 2.97
N THR A 419 2.10 0.85 4.12
CA THR A 419 1.72 1.65 5.28
C THR A 419 2.86 2.59 5.60
N SER A 420 2.64 3.89 5.42
CA SER A 420 3.59 4.91 5.89
C SER A 420 3.13 5.46 7.23
N VAL A 421 4.05 5.55 8.19
CA VAL A 421 3.83 6.18 9.50
C VAL A 421 4.76 7.39 9.58
N ILE A 422 4.15 8.57 9.61
CA ILE A 422 4.84 9.87 9.66
C ILE A 422 4.61 10.43 11.06
N THR A 423 5.68 10.63 11.82
CA THR A 423 5.63 11.09 13.21
C THR A 423 6.33 12.44 13.34
N PRO A 424 5.64 13.55 13.08
CA PRO A 424 6.14 14.88 13.44
C PRO A 424 6.42 14.99 14.94
N VAL A 425 7.53 15.64 15.28
CA VAL A 425 7.92 15.99 16.64
C VAL A 425 7.70 17.49 16.81
N ILE A 426 6.63 17.87 17.51
CA ILE A 426 6.27 19.28 17.75
C ILE A 426 6.42 19.54 19.24
N GLU A 427 7.29 20.49 19.60
CA GLU A 427 7.58 20.82 21.01
C GLU A 427 8.01 19.60 21.85
N GLY A 428 8.72 18.64 21.24
CA GLY A 428 9.18 17.42 21.90
C GLY A 428 8.14 16.31 22.05
N THR A 429 6.91 16.53 21.57
CA THR A 429 5.85 15.51 21.55
C THR A 429 5.71 14.90 20.16
N GLU A 430 5.57 13.58 20.10
CA GLU A 430 5.42 12.81 18.86
C GLU A 430 3.94 12.62 18.50
N TYR A 431 3.58 12.90 17.24
CA TYR A 431 2.21 12.79 16.74
C TYR A 431 2.16 11.84 15.53
N PRO A 432 2.05 10.52 15.72
CA PRO A 432 2.07 9.57 14.61
C PRO A 432 0.81 9.71 13.75
N LYS A 433 1.00 9.73 12.43
CA LYS A 433 -0.06 9.69 11.42
C LYS A 433 0.23 8.56 10.44
N THR A 434 -0.80 7.75 10.15
CA THR A 434 -0.68 6.61 9.25
C THR A 434 -1.42 6.89 7.95
N GLU A 435 -0.76 6.61 6.82
CA GLU A 435 -1.34 6.66 5.47
C GLU A 435 -1.10 5.31 4.79
N GLU A 436 -2.08 4.85 4.01
CA GLU A 436 -2.05 3.54 3.38
C GLU A 436 -2.37 3.64 1.87
N ILE A 437 -1.63 2.88 1.05
CA ILE A 437 -1.96 2.65 -0.37
C ILE A 437 -1.81 1.17 -0.71
N PHE A 438 -2.45 0.74 -1.80
CA PHE A 438 -2.35 -0.63 -2.30
C PHE A 438 -1.70 -0.63 -3.69
N ILE A 439 -0.71 -1.50 -3.89
CA ILE A 439 -0.10 -1.78 -5.19
C ILE A 439 -0.42 -3.23 -5.55
N THR A 440 -0.90 -3.47 -6.76
CA THR A 440 -1.14 -4.84 -7.25
C THR A 440 0.09 -5.31 -8.02
N VAL A 441 0.71 -6.39 -7.54
CA VAL A 441 1.77 -7.09 -8.26
C VAL A 441 1.11 -8.18 -9.09
N ILE A 442 1.38 -8.23 -10.39
CA ILE A 442 0.87 -9.27 -11.31
C ILE A 442 2.02 -10.16 -11.77
N ASP A 443 1.78 -11.45 -11.97
CA ASP A 443 2.78 -12.40 -12.46
C ASP A 443 2.36 -12.90 -13.84
N THR A 444 2.84 -12.19 -14.86
CA THR A 444 2.37 -12.34 -16.24
C THR A 444 2.87 -13.61 -16.95
N ALA A 445 3.26 -14.65 -16.20
CA ALA A 445 3.82 -15.89 -16.73
C ALA A 445 3.40 -17.14 -15.94
N ASP A 446 2.45 -17.04 -15.01
CA ASP A 446 2.03 -18.15 -14.15
C ASP A 446 0.91 -19.03 -14.77
N GLY A 447 0.39 -18.64 -15.93
CA GLY A 447 -0.67 -19.32 -16.66
C GLY A 447 -2.06 -19.14 -16.05
N LYS A 448 -2.26 -18.23 -15.09
CA LYS A 448 -3.54 -17.98 -14.42
C LYS A 448 -3.89 -16.49 -14.45
N CYS A 449 -4.98 -16.14 -15.11
CA CYS A 449 -5.52 -14.78 -15.06
C CYS A 449 -5.99 -14.42 -13.63
N THR A 450 -5.19 -13.66 -12.90
CA THR A 450 -5.47 -13.21 -11.53
C THR A 450 -6.09 -11.81 -11.47
N GLU A 451 -6.53 -11.38 -10.29
CA GLU A 451 -7.18 -10.07 -10.11
C GLU A 451 -6.18 -8.92 -10.35
N GLY A 452 -6.39 -8.15 -11.43
CA GLY A 452 -5.48 -7.07 -11.87
C GLY A 452 -4.80 -7.36 -13.21
N GLU A 453 -4.86 -8.62 -13.65
CA GLU A 453 -4.47 -9.04 -14.98
C GLU A 453 -5.64 -8.87 -15.95
N SER A 454 -5.30 -8.47 -17.16
CA SER A 454 -6.22 -8.23 -18.25
C SER A 454 -5.55 -8.65 -19.56
N SER A 455 -6.34 -8.83 -20.61
CA SER A 455 -5.81 -9.12 -21.94
C SER A 455 -4.86 -8.04 -22.49
N GLN A 456 -4.78 -6.86 -21.85
CA GLN A 456 -3.90 -5.76 -22.27
C GLN A 456 -2.54 -5.77 -21.58
N ASN A 457 -2.42 -6.33 -20.37
CA ASN A 457 -1.19 -6.33 -19.56
C ASN A 457 -0.65 -7.72 -19.23
N ALA A 458 -1.45 -8.78 -19.38
CA ALA A 458 -1.08 -10.17 -19.10
C ALA A 458 -1.69 -11.11 -20.16
N CYS A 459 -1.28 -10.89 -21.41
CA CYS A 459 -1.84 -11.62 -22.55
C CYS A 459 -1.55 -13.12 -22.53
N VAL A 460 -0.44 -13.54 -21.92
CA VAL A 460 -0.08 -14.96 -21.76
C VAL A 460 -1.06 -15.69 -20.84
N ASP A 461 -1.51 -15.06 -19.75
CA ASP A 461 -2.35 -15.71 -18.74
C ASP A 461 -3.84 -15.48 -18.94
N CYS A 462 -4.24 -14.28 -19.39
CA CYS A 462 -5.63 -13.92 -19.60
C CYS A 462 -6.13 -14.17 -21.04
N GLY A 463 -5.23 -14.47 -21.97
CA GLY A 463 -5.53 -14.60 -23.39
C GLY A 463 -5.94 -13.27 -24.03
N CYS A 464 -5.97 -13.25 -25.36
CA CYS A 464 -6.58 -12.15 -26.10
C CYS A 464 -8.10 -12.34 -26.17
N PRO A 465 -8.90 -11.24 -26.18
CA PRO A 465 -10.35 -11.34 -26.34
C PRO A 465 -10.69 -12.13 -27.60
N ALA A 466 -11.69 -13.01 -27.49
CA ALA A 466 -12.13 -13.86 -28.59
C ALA A 466 -12.47 -13.03 -29.84
N ASP A 467 -12.05 -13.54 -31.00
CA ASP A 467 -12.13 -12.88 -32.30
C ASP A 467 -13.51 -12.25 -32.57
N THR A 468 -13.58 -10.91 -32.61
CA THR A 468 -14.78 -10.19 -33.07
C THR A 468 -14.81 -10.05 -34.61
N GLY A 469 -14.32 -11.05 -35.34
CA GLY A 469 -14.50 -11.23 -36.79
C GLY A 469 -13.66 -10.35 -37.74
N LEU A 470 -13.17 -9.18 -37.32
CA LEU A 470 -12.35 -8.30 -38.17
C LEU A 470 -10.85 -8.31 -37.88
N TYR A 471 -10.45 -8.74 -36.69
CA TYR A 471 -9.06 -8.74 -36.24
C TYR A 471 -8.75 -10.08 -35.60
N SER A 472 -7.60 -10.66 -35.94
CA SER A 472 -7.03 -11.76 -35.16
C SER A 472 -6.08 -11.16 -34.15
N TYR A 473 -6.32 -11.41 -32.87
CA TYR A 473 -5.42 -10.99 -31.81
C TYR A 473 -4.40 -12.10 -31.56
N LYS A 474 -3.12 -11.83 -31.83
CA LYS A 474 -2.04 -12.77 -31.52
C LYS A 474 -1.23 -12.21 -30.36
N CYS A 475 -1.03 -13.03 -29.33
CA CYS A 475 -0.13 -12.67 -28.25
C CYS A 475 1.30 -12.62 -28.77
N GLU A 476 1.93 -11.44 -28.78
CA GLU A 476 3.38 -11.34 -29.00
C GLU A 476 4.09 -11.54 -27.66
N MET A 477 4.70 -12.71 -27.47
CA MET A 477 5.37 -13.06 -26.20
C MET A 477 6.49 -12.08 -25.82
N GLU A 478 7.17 -11.46 -26.79
CA GLU A 478 8.23 -10.48 -26.50
C GLU A 478 7.70 -9.16 -25.90
N LYS A 479 6.42 -8.83 -26.11
CA LYS A 479 5.82 -7.56 -25.66
C LYS A 479 4.72 -7.75 -24.63
N ASN A 480 4.34 -9.00 -24.34
CA ASN A 480 3.19 -9.37 -23.54
C ASN A 480 1.89 -8.64 -23.92
N ALA A 481 1.75 -8.31 -25.20
CA ALA A 481 0.65 -7.53 -25.75
C ALA A 481 -0.02 -8.26 -26.92
N CYS A 482 -1.34 -8.07 -27.08
CA CYS A 482 -2.09 -8.58 -28.23
C CYS A 482 -1.77 -7.71 -29.46
N ASP A 483 -1.02 -8.26 -30.42
CA ASP A 483 -0.82 -7.61 -31.71
C ASP A 483 -2.05 -7.79 -32.60
N LYS A 484 -2.44 -6.70 -33.26
CA LYS A 484 -3.66 -6.58 -34.03
C LYS A 484 -3.34 -6.83 -35.50
N ASN A 485 -3.49 -8.07 -35.94
CA ASN A 485 -3.31 -8.41 -37.34
C ASN A 485 -4.63 -8.27 -38.12
N VAL A 486 -4.57 -7.55 -39.24
CA VAL A 486 -5.69 -7.42 -40.19
C VAL A 486 -5.86 -8.78 -40.88
N ALA A 487 -7.07 -9.33 -40.80
CA ALA A 487 -7.35 -10.65 -41.33
C ALA A 487 -7.04 -10.74 -42.83
N TRP A 488 -6.33 -11.81 -43.23
CA TRP A 488 -5.82 -11.98 -44.59
C TRP A 488 -6.89 -11.89 -45.69
N TRP A 489 -8.15 -12.22 -45.37
CA TRP A 489 -9.27 -12.08 -46.30
C TRP A 489 -9.52 -10.62 -46.74
N LEU A 490 -9.11 -9.62 -45.95
CA LEU A 490 -9.21 -8.22 -46.34
C LEU A 490 -8.30 -7.90 -47.53
N TYR A 491 -7.12 -8.54 -47.62
CA TYR A 491 -6.25 -8.45 -48.80
C TYR A 491 -6.86 -9.13 -50.02
N VAL A 492 -7.64 -10.19 -49.81
CA VAL A 492 -8.40 -10.86 -50.89
C VAL A 492 -9.51 -9.93 -51.41
N VAL A 493 -10.24 -9.24 -50.53
CA VAL A 493 -11.26 -8.27 -50.92
C VAL A 493 -10.65 -7.08 -51.65
N ILE A 494 -9.50 -6.56 -51.19
CA ILE A 494 -8.76 -5.49 -51.89
C ILE A 494 -8.27 -5.99 -53.25
N GLY A 495 -7.77 -7.23 -53.35
CA GLY A 495 -7.37 -7.85 -54.60
C GLY A 495 -8.53 -7.96 -55.61
N ILE A 496 -9.72 -8.34 -55.14
CA ILE A 496 -10.95 -8.36 -55.94
C ILE A 496 -11.35 -6.94 -56.36
N ALA A 497 -11.27 -5.96 -55.46
CA ALA A 497 -11.57 -4.56 -55.78
C ALA A 497 -10.62 -4.00 -56.85
N VAL A 498 -9.32 -4.32 -56.78
CA VAL A 498 -8.34 -3.95 -57.81
C VAL A 498 -8.65 -4.63 -59.14
N LEU A 499 -9.05 -5.91 -59.13
CA LEU A 499 -9.51 -6.63 -60.33
C LEU A 499 -10.73 -5.95 -60.96
N VAL A 500 -11.70 -5.53 -60.14
CA VAL A 500 -12.89 -4.78 -60.58
C VAL A 500 -12.50 -3.41 -61.16
N ILE A 501 -11.54 -2.70 -60.55
CA ILE A 501 -11.00 -1.43 -61.09
C ILE A 501 -10.33 -1.65 -62.45
N VAL A 502 -9.59 -2.74 -62.62
CA VAL A 502 -8.99 -3.10 -63.93
C VAL A 502 -10.09 -3.39 -64.97
N LEU A 503 -11.16 -4.10 -64.59
CA LEU A 503 -12.32 -4.33 -65.47
C LEU A 503 -13.04 -3.02 -65.84
N ILE A 504 -13.19 -2.10 -64.89
CA ILE A 504 -13.73 -0.75 -65.12
C ILE A 504 -12.82 0.05 -66.06
N TYR A 505 -11.49 -0.04 -65.91
CA TYR A 505 -10.52 0.61 -66.77
C TYR A 505 -10.59 0.09 -68.22
N PHE A 506 -10.79 -1.21 -68.40
CA PHE A 506 -11.06 -1.79 -69.71
C PHE A 506 -12.44 -1.35 -70.27
N GLY A 507 -13.47 -1.24 -69.42
CA GLY A 507 -14.78 -0.68 -69.77
C GLY A 507 -14.73 0.80 -70.17
N ALA A 508 -13.81 1.59 -69.60
CA ALA A 508 -13.65 3.01 -69.85
C ALA A 508 -13.21 3.35 -71.28
N THR A 509 -12.62 2.39 -72.01
CA THR A 509 -12.26 2.59 -73.43
C THR A 509 -13.47 2.74 -74.35
N LYS A 510 -14.67 2.30 -73.92
CA LYS A 510 -15.95 2.54 -74.63
C LYS A 510 -16.87 3.56 -73.94
N GLY A 511 -16.49 4.12 -72.80
CA GLY A 511 -17.36 4.94 -71.93
C GLY A 511 -17.38 6.45 -72.22
N LYS A 512 -16.50 6.98 -73.07
CA LYS A 512 -16.33 8.44 -73.23
C LYS A 512 -17.58 9.21 -73.69
N ALA A 513 -18.48 8.57 -74.44
CA ALA A 513 -19.72 9.21 -74.90
C ALA A 513 -20.82 9.31 -73.81
N VAL A 514 -20.79 8.43 -72.81
CA VAL A 514 -21.80 8.38 -71.75
C VAL A 514 -21.45 9.33 -70.60
N TYR A 515 -20.16 9.44 -70.26
CA TYR A 515 -19.69 10.35 -69.21
C TYR A 515 -19.88 11.84 -69.55
N ALA A 516 -19.85 12.23 -70.83
CA ALA A 516 -20.08 13.62 -71.23
C ALA A 516 -21.53 14.09 -71.02
N ARG A 517 -22.53 13.20 -71.14
CA ARG A 517 -23.94 13.53 -70.85
C ARG A 517 -24.20 13.69 -69.35
N LEU A 518 -23.60 12.82 -68.52
CA LEU A 518 -23.81 12.87 -67.08
C LEU A 518 -23.14 14.08 -66.41
N ALA A 519 -22.01 14.56 -66.95
CA ALA A 519 -21.34 15.75 -66.44
C ALA A 519 -22.17 17.03 -66.67
N ALA A 520 -22.78 17.17 -67.85
CA ALA A 520 -23.61 18.33 -68.19
C ALA A 520 -24.91 18.42 -67.36
N GLU A 521 -25.47 17.29 -66.92
CA GLU A 521 -26.65 17.28 -66.04
C GLU A 521 -26.31 17.69 -64.60
N ARG A 522 -25.13 17.33 -64.10
CA ARG A 522 -24.70 17.71 -62.75
C ARG A 522 -24.43 19.21 -62.61
N GLU A 523 -23.88 19.84 -63.63
CA GLU A 523 -23.64 21.29 -63.62
C GLU A 523 -24.96 22.08 -63.61
N ARG A 524 -25.99 21.62 -64.34
CA ARG A 524 -27.32 22.23 -64.30
C ARG A 524 -27.97 22.07 -62.93
N ALA A 525 -27.89 20.88 -62.34
CA ALA A 525 -28.42 20.63 -61.01
C ALA A 525 -27.70 21.45 -59.91
N GLN A 526 -26.39 21.69 -60.05
CA GLN A 526 -25.65 22.56 -59.12
C GLN A 526 -26.01 24.03 -59.29
N ALA A 527 -26.15 24.51 -60.52
CA ALA A 527 -26.56 25.89 -60.79
C ALA A 527 -27.98 26.18 -60.28
N GLU A 528 -28.90 25.22 -60.38
CA GLU A 528 -30.26 25.36 -59.84
C GLU A 528 -30.27 25.40 -58.31
N LYS A 529 -29.45 24.57 -57.64
CA LYS A 529 -29.31 24.62 -56.17
C LYS A 529 -28.72 25.93 -55.68
N GLU A 530 -27.67 26.44 -56.33
CA GLU A 530 -27.06 27.71 -55.95
C GLU A 530 -28.02 28.89 -56.15
N LYS A 531 -28.88 28.82 -57.18
CA LYS A 531 -29.92 29.83 -57.39
C LYS A 531 -31.00 29.77 -56.30
N ALA A 532 -31.44 28.57 -55.92
CA ALA A 532 -32.42 28.38 -54.85
C ALA A 532 -31.90 28.87 -53.49
N GLU A 533 -30.64 28.55 -53.15
CA GLU A 533 -30.02 28.98 -51.89
C GLU A 533 -29.87 30.51 -51.81
N LYS A 534 -29.51 31.16 -52.92
CA LYS A 534 -29.45 32.64 -52.98
C LYS A 534 -30.82 33.29 -52.81
N GLU A 535 -31.88 32.68 -53.35
CA GLU A 535 -33.25 33.18 -53.23
C GLU A 535 -33.79 33.01 -51.80
N GLU A 536 -33.52 31.87 -51.16
CA GLU A 536 -33.87 31.60 -49.77
C GLU A 536 -33.18 32.57 -48.81
N LYS A 537 -31.87 32.76 -48.95
CA LYS A 537 -31.10 33.70 -48.14
C LYS A 537 -31.57 35.15 -48.31
N ALA A 538 -31.94 35.54 -49.53
CA ALA A 538 -32.49 36.87 -49.79
C ALA A 538 -33.85 37.09 -49.12
N LYS A 539 -34.67 36.03 -49.00
CA LYS A 539 -35.95 36.06 -48.27
C LYS A 539 -35.71 36.19 -46.77
N GLU A 540 -34.81 35.39 -46.20
CA GLU A 540 -34.43 35.45 -44.78
C GLU A 540 -33.91 36.85 -44.39
N ASP A 541 -33.00 37.42 -45.17
CA ASP A 541 -32.48 38.77 -44.98
C ASP A 541 -33.58 39.85 -45.06
N ALA A 542 -34.62 39.63 -45.88
CA ALA A 542 -35.74 40.54 -45.99
C ALA A 542 -36.64 40.47 -44.74
N ASP A 543 -36.86 39.28 -44.20
CA ASP A 543 -37.68 39.08 -42.99
C ASP A 543 -36.96 39.57 -41.73
N ARG A 544 -35.64 39.32 -41.59
CA ARG A 544 -34.81 39.89 -40.52
C ARG A 544 -34.89 41.43 -40.48
N ARG A 545 -34.87 42.10 -41.64
CA ARG A 545 -35.05 43.57 -41.71
C ARG A 545 -36.42 44.03 -41.22
N LYS A 546 -37.49 43.27 -41.48
CA LYS A 546 -38.84 43.60 -41.00
C LYS A 546 -38.91 43.46 -39.47
N VAL A 547 -38.35 42.38 -38.92
CA VAL A 547 -38.29 42.11 -37.47
C VAL A 547 -37.55 43.24 -36.75
N VAL A 548 -36.34 43.60 -37.20
CA VAL A 548 -35.57 44.69 -36.60
C VAL A 548 -36.37 45.99 -36.58
N LYS A 549 -37.01 46.34 -37.71
CA LYS A 549 -37.81 47.57 -37.80
C LYS A 549 -39.00 47.55 -36.83
N ALA A 550 -39.63 46.39 -36.62
CA ALA A 550 -40.74 46.23 -35.69
C ALA A 550 -40.28 46.31 -34.22
N LEU A 551 -39.16 45.66 -33.88
CA LEU A 551 -38.54 45.73 -32.55
C LEU A 551 -38.19 47.18 -32.15
N TYR A 552 -37.61 47.97 -33.06
CA TYR A 552 -37.34 49.38 -32.80
C TYR A 552 -38.60 50.21 -32.54
N LYS A 553 -39.75 49.82 -33.12
CA LYS A 553 -41.02 50.52 -32.93
C LYS A 553 -41.64 50.27 -31.55
N LEU A 554 -41.33 49.14 -30.91
CA LEU A 554 -41.89 48.75 -29.61
C LEU A 554 -41.40 49.60 -28.42
N LYS A 555 -40.43 50.52 -28.61
CA LYS A 555 -39.91 51.43 -27.57
C LYS A 555 -39.68 50.70 -26.23
N LEU A 556 -38.87 49.65 -26.27
CA LEU A 556 -38.57 48.80 -25.13
C LEU A 556 -37.93 49.62 -24.00
N ASP A 557 -38.43 49.44 -22.78
CA ASP A 557 -37.86 50.07 -21.59
C ASP A 557 -36.59 49.32 -21.18
N SER A 558 -35.46 50.01 -21.16
CA SER A 558 -34.17 49.40 -20.82
C SER A 558 -34.07 48.94 -19.37
N ALA A 559 -34.93 49.45 -18.48
CA ALA A 559 -34.90 49.09 -17.07
C ALA A 559 -35.58 47.73 -16.78
N ASN A 560 -36.50 47.29 -17.64
CA ASN A 560 -37.21 46.02 -17.48
C ASN A 560 -37.64 45.48 -18.86
N PRO A 561 -36.73 44.87 -19.63
CA PRO A 561 -37.07 44.34 -20.94
C PRO A 561 -38.09 43.19 -20.81
N PRO A 562 -39.19 43.19 -21.60
CA PRO A 562 -40.14 42.09 -21.61
C PRO A 562 -39.49 40.79 -22.11
N SER A 563 -40.03 39.64 -21.72
CA SER A 563 -39.47 38.36 -22.18
C SER A 563 -39.63 38.18 -23.70
N VAL A 564 -38.74 37.39 -24.31
CA VAL A 564 -38.76 37.10 -25.77
C VAL A 564 -40.14 36.59 -26.21
N GLN A 565 -40.72 35.68 -25.42
CA GLN A 565 -42.04 35.09 -25.67
C GLN A 565 -43.18 36.13 -25.65
N GLU A 566 -43.08 37.16 -24.80
CA GLU A 566 -44.04 38.27 -24.81
C GLU A 566 -43.88 39.17 -26.04
N ILE A 567 -42.67 39.28 -26.58
CA ILE A 567 -42.41 40.05 -27.80
C ILE A 567 -42.89 39.32 -29.03
N ILE A 568 -42.61 38.02 -29.16
CA ILE A 568 -43.12 37.16 -30.25
C ILE A 568 -44.65 37.30 -30.31
N LYS A 569 -45.33 37.15 -29.17
CA LYS A 569 -46.79 37.30 -29.07
C LYS A 569 -47.30 38.70 -29.40
N LYS A 570 -46.49 39.75 -29.21
CA LYS A 570 -46.86 41.15 -29.51
C LYS A 570 -46.59 41.55 -30.95
N LEU A 571 -45.63 40.94 -31.61
CA LEU A 571 -45.26 41.30 -32.97
C LEU A 571 -46.26 40.75 -33.99
N ASP A 572 -46.87 39.58 -33.75
CA ASP A 572 -47.88 38.95 -34.63
C ASP A 572 -47.46 39.01 -36.12
N MET A 573 -46.23 38.58 -36.38
CA MET A 573 -45.63 38.56 -37.72
C MET A 573 -45.36 37.12 -38.13
N ASP A 574 -45.58 36.77 -39.39
CA ASP A 574 -45.26 35.45 -39.98
C ASP A 574 -43.73 35.22 -40.16
N ALA A 575 -42.90 35.85 -39.34
CA ALA A 575 -41.46 35.62 -39.34
C ALA A 575 -41.13 34.41 -38.45
N ASP A 576 -40.06 33.71 -38.79
CA ASP A 576 -39.57 32.60 -37.98
C ASP A 576 -39.19 33.09 -36.57
N ASP A 577 -39.66 32.38 -35.54
CA ASP A 577 -39.45 32.72 -34.13
C ASP A 577 -37.94 32.81 -33.82
N ASP A 578 -37.11 31.99 -34.48
CA ASP A 578 -35.65 31.98 -34.31
C ASP A 578 -35.03 33.31 -34.75
N ILE A 579 -35.54 33.93 -35.83
CA ILE A 579 -35.07 35.23 -36.31
C ILE A 579 -35.47 36.34 -35.33
N ILE A 580 -36.66 36.25 -34.74
CA ILE A 580 -37.16 37.22 -33.75
C ILE A 580 -36.31 37.19 -32.48
N GLU A 581 -36.02 35.99 -31.98
CA GLU A 581 -35.21 35.79 -30.78
C GLU A 581 -33.78 36.31 -30.98
N GLU A 582 -33.12 35.96 -32.10
CA GLU A 582 -31.74 36.38 -32.34
C GLU A 582 -31.61 37.92 -32.48
N GLU A 583 -32.52 38.56 -33.21
CA GLU A 583 -32.48 40.02 -33.37
C GLU A 583 -32.84 40.75 -32.07
N TYR A 584 -33.73 40.18 -31.26
CA TYR A 584 -34.06 40.76 -29.95
C TYR A 584 -32.87 40.73 -28.99
N GLU A 585 -32.17 39.59 -28.91
CA GLU A 585 -30.90 39.44 -28.19
C GLU A 585 -29.85 40.45 -28.65
N GLN A 586 -29.65 40.58 -29.98
CA GLN A 586 -28.71 41.56 -30.52
C GLN A 586 -29.11 43.00 -30.15
N MET A 587 -30.41 43.31 -30.16
CA MET A 587 -30.90 44.63 -29.78
C MET A 587 -30.66 44.92 -28.29
N LEU A 588 -30.90 43.95 -27.39
CA LEU A 588 -30.59 44.07 -25.95
C LEU A 588 -29.11 44.36 -25.72
N ARG A 589 -28.22 43.61 -26.38
CA ARG A 589 -26.76 43.83 -26.30
C ARG A 589 -26.35 45.22 -26.78
N ARG A 590 -27.02 45.77 -27.80
CA ARG A 590 -26.78 47.14 -28.28
C ARG A 590 -27.28 48.19 -27.27
N MET A 591 -28.35 47.90 -26.54
CA MET A 591 -28.87 48.80 -25.50
C MET A 591 -27.99 48.82 -24.25
N GLU A 592 -27.45 47.68 -23.83
CA GLU A 592 -26.49 47.61 -22.70
C GLU A 592 -25.18 48.35 -22.98
N LYS A 593 -24.72 48.32 -24.23
CA LYS A 593 -23.44 48.95 -24.62
C LYS A 593 -23.47 50.48 -24.66
N LYS A 594 -24.57 51.16 -24.34
CA LYS A 594 -24.63 52.64 -24.35
C LYS A 594 -24.05 53.19 -23.03
N PRO A 595 -22.79 53.67 -22.97
CA PRO A 595 -22.24 54.23 -21.74
C PRO A 595 -22.86 55.61 -21.51
N ARG A 596 -23.26 55.92 -20.27
CA ARG A 596 -23.51 57.31 -19.85
C ARG A 596 -22.20 58.09 -20.04
N ALA A 597 -22.12 58.87 -21.12
CA ALA A 597 -21.04 59.82 -21.33
C ALA A 597 -21.22 61.00 -20.36
N VAL A 598 -20.63 60.87 -19.17
CA VAL A 598 -20.15 62.03 -18.41
C VAL A 598 -18.67 62.19 -18.74
N GLU A 599 -18.30 63.44 -19.00
CA GLU A 599 -17.06 63.94 -19.58
C GLU A 599 -15.77 63.37 -18.98
N SER A 600 -14.83 62.95 -19.84
CA SER A 600 -13.40 63.24 -19.66
C SER A 600 -12.60 62.90 -20.92
N LYS A 601 -11.86 63.90 -21.43
CA LYS A 601 -10.82 63.72 -22.45
C LYS A 601 -9.60 63.06 -21.79
N ALA A 602 -9.17 61.88 -22.25
CA ALA A 602 -7.83 61.37 -22.02
C ALA A 602 -7.36 60.50 -23.20
N GLY A 603 -6.13 60.74 -23.66
CA GLY A 603 -5.57 60.34 -24.95
C GLY A 603 -5.17 58.86 -25.12
N PRO A 604 -4.59 58.52 -26.29
CA PRO A 604 -4.24 57.15 -26.67
C PRO A 604 -3.16 56.55 -25.77
N ALA A 605 -3.41 55.30 -25.36
CA ALA A 605 -2.59 54.49 -24.48
C ALA A 605 -1.11 54.47 -24.90
N VAL A 606 -0.27 55.05 -24.05
CA VAL A 606 1.18 55.10 -24.18
C VAL A 606 1.73 53.68 -23.91
N LYS A 607 2.25 53.03 -24.96
CA LYS A 607 3.04 51.79 -24.81
C LYS A 607 4.28 52.09 -23.98
N SER A 608 4.50 51.29 -22.93
CA SER A 608 5.61 51.43 -21.99
C SER A 608 6.96 51.44 -22.74
N PRO A 609 7.88 52.35 -22.39
CA PRO A 609 9.17 52.42 -23.06
C PRO A 609 10.03 51.18 -22.80
N LEU A 610 10.59 50.59 -23.86
CA LEU A 610 11.58 49.52 -23.76
C LEU A 610 12.94 50.10 -23.35
N PHE A 611 13.68 49.38 -22.52
CA PHE A 611 15.04 49.72 -22.11
C PHE A 611 15.99 48.57 -22.45
N CYS A 612 17.21 48.91 -22.89
CA CYS A 612 18.25 47.91 -23.15
C CYS A 612 18.65 47.24 -21.83
N THR A 613 18.50 45.91 -21.75
CA THR A 613 18.82 45.13 -20.55
C THR A 613 20.30 45.13 -20.19
N LYS A 614 21.21 45.45 -21.14
CA LYS A 614 22.65 45.54 -20.86
C LYS A 614 23.12 46.90 -20.35
N CYS A 615 22.59 48.01 -20.86
CA CYS A 615 23.12 49.35 -20.53
C CYS A 615 22.07 50.36 -20.07
N GLY A 616 20.81 49.95 -19.93
CA GLY A 616 19.72 50.79 -19.42
C GLY A 616 19.26 51.90 -20.37
N THR A 617 19.80 51.99 -21.59
CA THR A 617 19.41 53.05 -22.54
C THR A 617 17.98 52.81 -23.04
N ARG A 618 17.15 53.85 -23.02
CA ARG A 618 15.77 53.81 -23.54
C ARG A 618 15.77 53.60 -25.06
N LEU A 619 15.03 52.61 -25.53
CA LEU A 619 14.96 52.20 -26.92
C LEU A 619 13.61 52.63 -27.52
N LYS A 620 13.62 53.01 -28.81
CA LYS A 620 12.39 53.25 -29.58
C LYS A 620 11.76 51.90 -29.94
N ALA A 621 10.44 51.84 -30.07
CA ALA A 621 9.74 50.61 -30.44
C ALA A 621 10.25 50.06 -31.80
N GLY A 622 10.45 48.74 -31.89
CA GLY A 622 10.85 48.04 -33.12
C GLY A 622 12.35 47.98 -33.43
N VAL A 623 13.25 48.43 -32.54
CA VAL A 623 14.69 48.32 -32.76
C VAL A 623 15.23 46.94 -32.33
N LYS A 624 15.91 46.24 -33.24
CA LYS A 624 16.47 44.89 -33.00
C LYS A 624 17.78 44.89 -32.18
N PHE A 625 18.47 46.03 -32.12
CA PHE A 625 19.75 46.19 -31.44
C PHE A 625 19.82 47.53 -30.69
N CYS A 626 20.53 47.56 -29.56
CA CYS A 626 20.76 48.78 -28.79
C CYS A 626 21.74 49.70 -29.53
N THR A 627 21.29 50.91 -29.88
CA THR A 627 22.10 51.89 -30.60
C THR A 627 23.32 52.41 -29.81
N LYS A 628 23.37 52.21 -28.49
CA LYS A 628 24.49 52.65 -27.64
C LYS A 628 25.54 51.57 -27.40
N CYS A 629 25.15 50.30 -27.25
CA CYS A 629 26.08 49.22 -26.90
C CYS A 629 26.08 48.01 -27.86
N GLY A 630 25.27 48.04 -28.92
CA GLY A 630 25.24 47.01 -29.97
C GLY A 630 24.55 45.69 -29.59
N SER A 631 24.07 45.53 -28.35
CA SER A 631 23.44 44.28 -27.93
C SER A 631 22.06 44.05 -28.58
N THR A 632 21.77 42.80 -28.94
CA THR A 632 20.45 42.37 -29.46
C THR A 632 19.37 42.53 -28.41
N VAL A 633 18.20 43.00 -28.81
CA VAL A 633 17.03 43.21 -27.95
C VAL A 633 16.02 42.13 -28.32
N LYS A 634 15.79 41.17 -27.42
CA LYS A 634 14.74 40.15 -27.63
C LYS A 634 13.38 40.83 -27.41
N GLU A 635 12.49 40.75 -28.40
CA GLU A 635 11.08 41.14 -28.21
C GLU A 635 10.47 40.25 -27.12
N ARG A 636 9.74 40.88 -26.19
CA ARG A 636 9.18 40.23 -25.01
C ARG A 636 7.74 39.85 -25.24
#